data_AF-A0A0Q4Y1T3-F1
#
_entry.id   AF-A0A0Q4Y1T3-F1
#
_cell.length_a   1.000
_cell.length_b   1.000
_cell.length_c   1.000
_cell.angle_alpha   90.00
_cell.angle_beta   90.00
_cell.angle_gamma   90.00
#
_symmetry.space_group_name_H-M   'P 1'
#
loop_
_entity.id
_entity.type
_entity.pdbx_description
1 polymer ?
#
loop_
_entity_poly.entity_id
_entity_poly.type
_entity_poly.pdbx_seq_one_letter_code
_entity_poly.pdbx_strand_id
1 'polypeptide(L)'
;MRCIPSTALLLAIACTAGVGPAQAQTRLNQTRIETSQAQAARETTLPLDQHDRLVAEIWGLTDDEMRRAKVLLQGPRASFSVPNISPVEALGIHARDEAERQRYAEKFARVVFEDLKRTLAFGQAYQTAITRLTAGTPMVSYDGLPGAVAPIGAADIGNVPRSLVTEPGSTGPSSRARFAPALTIGPGVAR
;
A
#
# COMPACT_ATOMS: atom_id res chain seq x y z
N MET A 1 -15.60 55.72 52.34
CA MET A 1 -16.37 55.82 53.60
C MET A 1 -17.82 56.07 53.26
N ARG A 2 -18.72 55.27 53.87
CA ARG A 2 -20.20 55.40 53.94
C ARG A 2 -20.98 55.06 52.66
N CYS A 3 -22.09 54.33 52.67
CA CYS A 3 -22.81 53.54 53.68
C CYS A 3 -23.78 52.61 52.89
N ILE A 4 -23.85 51.33 53.25
CA ILE A 4 -24.87 50.37 52.79
C ILE A 4 -25.97 50.34 53.86
N PRO A 5 -27.26 50.30 53.51
CA PRO A 5 -28.25 49.68 54.38
C PRO A 5 -28.84 48.41 53.76
N SER A 6 -28.70 47.35 54.54
CA SER A 6 -29.47 46.12 54.50
C SER A 6 -30.98 46.38 54.50
N THR A 7 -31.71 45.73 53.60
CA THR A 7 -33.05 45.21 53.89
C THR A 7 -33.17 43.84 53.26
N ALA A 8 -33.09 42.81 54.10
CA ALA A 8 -33.54 41.48 53.78
C ALA A 8 -35.07 41.49 53.73
N LEU A 9 -35.65 41.04 52.62
CA LEU A 9 -37.06 40.66 52.57
C LEU A 9 -37.19 39.38 51.73
N LEU A 10 -37.39 38.28 52.45
CA LEU A 10 -37.82 36.99 51.91
C LEU A 10 -39.24 37.15 51.35
N LEU A 11 -39.41 36.88 50.05
CA LEU A 11 -40.72 36.63 49.45
C LEU A 11 -40.61 35.40 48.56
N ALA A 12 -41.13 34.28 49.06
CA ALA A 12 -41.35 33.08 48.27
C ALA A 12 -42.62 33.24 47.44
N ILE A 13 -42.51 33.26 46.11
CA ILE A 13 -43.66 33.19 45.18
C ILE A 13 -43.35 32.27 43.99
N ALA A 14 -44.11 31.17 43.97
CA ALA A 14 -44.71 30.43 42.86
C ALA A 14 -43.88 29.98 41.63
N CYS A 15 -43.91 28.66 41.43
CA CYS A 15 -43.66 27.97 40.17
C CYS A 15 -44.41 28.61 38.99
N THR A 16 -43.68 28.91 37.92
CA THR A 16 -44.21 28.81 36.55
C THR A 16 -43.22 28.02 35.70
N ALA A 17 -43.72 26.93 35.13
CA ALA A 17 -43.01 26.14 34.14
C ALA A 17 -42.96 26.93 32.83
N GLY A 18 -41.82 27.55 32.55
CA GLY A 18 -41.51 28.10 31.23
C GLY A 18 -40.72 27.09 30.41
N VAL A 19 -41.42 26.28 29.61
CA VAL A 19 -40.79 25.54 28.50
C VAL A 19 -40.47 26.58 27.42
N GLY A 20 -39.23 27.07 27.42
CA GLY A 20 -38.71 27.89 26.32
C GLY A 20 -38.40 27.01 25.10
N PRO A 21 -38.82 27.37 23.87
CA PRO A 21 -38.50 26.60 22.69
C PRO A 21 -37.01 26.66 22.40
N ALA A 22 -36.50 25.53 21.96
CA ALA A 22 -35.16 25.32 21.43
C ALA A 22 -34.74 26.42 20.46
N GLN A 23 -33.69 27.17 20.81
CA GLN A 23 -32.88 27.95 19.88
C GLN A 23 -31.41 27.64 20.12
N ALA A 24 -31.01 26.42 19.77
CA ALA A 24 -29.60 26.00 19.82
C ALA A 24 -29.23 25.15 18.58
N GLN A 25 -29.68 25.56 17.39
CA GLN A 25 -29.32 24.89 16.14
C GLN A 25 -29.14 25.90 15.01
N THR A 26 -28.16 26.80 15.09
CA THR A 26 -27.79 27.63 13.92
C THR A 26 -26.32 28.04 13.88
N ARG A 27 -25.39 27.33 14.54
CA ARG A 27 -23.95 27.60 14.41
C ARG A 27 -23.11 26.53 13.70
N LEU A 28 -23.65 25.32 13.48
CA LEU A 28 -22.91 24.24 12.80
C LEU A 28 -23.00 24.34 11.26
N ASN A 29 -24.09 24.90 10.73
CA ASN A 29 -24.28 25.03 9.28
C ASN A 29 -23.58 26.27 8.71
N GLN A 30 -23.53 27.37 9.47
CA GLN A 30 -22.85 28.61 9.03
C GLN A 30 -21.33 28.42 8.91
N THR A 31 -20.70 27.74 9.89
CA THR A 31 -19.26 27.42 9.83
C THR A 31 -18.90 26.45 8.71
N ARG A 32 -19.75 25.47 8.39
CA ARG A 32 -19.51 24.51 7.30
C ARG A 32 -19.53 25.17 5.92
N ILE A 33 -20.50 26.05 5.66
CA ILE A 33 -20.63 26.73 4.36
C ILE A 33 -19.47 27.71 4.15
N GLU A 34 -19.12 28.51 5.16
CA GLU A 34 -18.03 29.49 5.08
C GLU A 34 -16.65 28.83 4.95
N THR A 35 -16.40 27.73 5.68
CA THR A 35 -15.12 27.00 5.58
C THR A 35 -14.97 26.30 4.23
N SER A 36 -16.04 25.66 3.73
CA SER A 36 -16.02 25.02 2.41
C SER A 36 -15.87 26.02 1.27
N GLN A 37 -16.51 27.19 1.34
CA GLN A 37 -16.34 28.24 0.33
C GLN A 37 -14.94 28.88 0.38
N ALA A 38 -14.39 29.11 1.57
CA ALA A 38 -13.03 29.63 1.72
C ALA A 38 -11.95 28.63 1.28
N GLN A 39 -12.15 27.33 1.54
CA GLN A 39 -11.29 26.26 1.03
C GLN A 39 -11.39 26.15 -0.49
N ALA A 40 -12.60 26.15 -1.06
CA ALA A 40 -12.80 26.14 -2.51
C ALA A 40 -12.15 27.36 -3.19
N ALA A 41 -12.27 28.56 -2.61
CA ALA A 41 -11.63 29.76 -3.14
C ALA A 41 -10.09 29.70 -3.08
N ARG A 42 -9.51 29.11 -2.02
CA ARG A 42 -8.07 28.87 -1.91
C ARG A 42 -7.59 27.82 -2.92
N GLU A 43 -8.38 26.78 -3.18
CA GLU A 43 -8.09 25.77 -4.20
C GLU A 43 -8.03 26.39 -5.61
N THR A 44 -8.84 27.39 -5.93
CA THR A 44 -8.88 28.00 -7.27
C THR A 44 -7.74 29.01 -7.54
N THR A 45 -7.12 29.56 -6.49
CA THR A 45 -6.17 30.70 -6.65
C THR A 45 -4.69 30.28 -6.57
N LEU A 46 -4.39 29.05 -6.17
CA LEU A 46 -3.01 28.60 -6.02
C LEU A 46 -2.33 28.34 -7.38
N PRO A 47 -1.24 29.04 -7.71
CA PRO A 47 -0.53 28.80 -8.96
C PRO A 47 0.17 27.44 -8.95
N LEU A 48 0.15 26.78 -10.10
CA LEU A 48 0.93 25.57 -10.39
C LEU A 48 2.18 25.95 -11.17
N ASP A 49 3.35 25.60 -10.64
CA ASP A 49 4.61 25.71 -11.36
C ASP A 49 4.83 24.52 -12.30
N GLN A 50 5.98 24.48 -12.97
CA GLN A 50 6.31 23.39 -13.89
C GLN A 50 6.49 22.05 -13.16
N HIS A 51 7.04 22.07 -11.95
CA HIS A 51 7.23 20.85 -11.16
C HIS A 51 5.89 20.25 -10.75
N ASP A 52 4.95 21.07 -10.29
CA ASP A 52 3.60 20.64 -9.95
C ASP A 52 2.91 19.94 -11.12
N ARG A 53 3.04 20.48 -12.34
CA ARG A 53 2.44 19.90 -13.55
C ARG A 53 3.07 18.57 -13.94
N LEU A 54 4.40 18.46 -13.82
CA LEU A 54 5.10 17.20 -14.05
C LEU A 54 4.67 16.13 -13.05
N VAL A 55 4.56 16.50 -11.77
CA VAL A 55 4.06 15.61 -10.73
C VAL A 55 2.60 15.21 -10.99
N ALA A 56 1.75 16.16 -11.40
CA ALA A 56 0.38 15.88 -11.79
C ALA A 56 0.33 14.87 -12.95
N GLU A 57 1.16 15.03 -13.97
CA GLU A 57 1.26 14.11 -15.11
C GLU A 57 1.65 12.70 -14.66
N ILE A 58 2.69 12.56 -13.83
CA ILE A 58 3.15 11.26 -13.29
C ILE A 58 2.02 10.51 -12.59
N TRP A 59 1.21 11.22 -11.80
CA TRP A 59 0.09 10.65 -11.07
C TRP A 59 -1.24 10.65 -11.84
N GLY A 60 -1.24 11.16 -13.08
CA GLY A 60 -2.43 11.29 -13.91
C GLY A 60 -3.51 12.20 -13.31
N LEU A 61 -3.12 13.25 -12.59
CA LEU A 61 -4.00 14.24 -11.97
C LEU A 61 -4.29 15.41 -12.92
N THR A 62 -5.47 16.01 -12.81
CA THR A 62 -5.74 17.29 -13.47
C THR A 62 -5.11 18.45 -12.69
N ASP A 63 -4.99 19.61 -13.33
CA ASP A 63 -4.51 20.84 -12.67
C ASP A 63 -5.35 21.20 -11.42
N ASP A 64 -6.67 21.01 -11.46
CA ASP A 64 -7.53 21.27 -10.30
C ASP A 64 -7.26 20.29 -9.14
N GLU A 65 -7.01 19.03 -9.47
CA GLU A 65 -6.66 18.01 -8.48
C GLU A 65 -5.30 18.28 -7.86
N MET A 66 -4.33 18.72 -8.67
CA MET A 66 -3.01 19.08 -8.19
C MET A 66 -3.08 20.32 -7.28
N ARG A 67 -3.89 21.33 -7.62
CA ARG A 67 -4.14 22.48 -6.73
C ARG A 67 -4.74 22.05 -5.39
N ARG A 68 -5.74 21.18 -5.42
CA ARG A 68 -6.35 20.64 -4.19
C ARG A 68 -5.35 19.85 -3.36
N ALA A 69 -4.55 18.99 -3.99
CA ALA A 69 -3.50 18.25 -3.31
C ALA A 69 -2.49 19.21 -2.65
N LYS A 70 -2.10 20.29 -3.34
CA LYS A 70 -1.20 21.32 -2.81
C LYS A 70 -1.77 22.03 -1.58
N VAL A 71 -3.07 22.36 -1.57
CA VAL A 71 -3.75 22.88 -0.36
C VAL A 71 -3.65 21.89 0.79
N LEU A 72 -3.94 20.60 0.54
CA LEU A 72 -3.90 19.56 1.57
C LEU A 72 -2.49 19.40 2.14
N LEU A 73 -1.48 19.37 1.26
CA LEU A 73 -0.07 19.19 1.60
C LEU A 73 0.58 20.44 2.24
N GLN A 74 -0.06 21.60 2.17
CA GLN A 74 0.31 22.80 2.94
C GLN A 74 -0.50 22.93 4.25
N GLY A 75 -1.54 22.11 4.41
CA GLY A 75 -2.43 22.10 5.57
C GLY A 75 -1.99 21.15 6.68
N PRO A 76 -2.86 20.90 7.68
CA PRO A 76 -2.55 20.05 8.84
C PRO A 76 -2.06 18.65 8.48
N ARG A 77 -2.51 18.13 7.32
CA ARG A 77 -2.08 16.83 6.80
C ARG A 77 -0.57 16.71 6.67
N ALA A 78 0.13 17.80 6.35
CA ALA A 78 1.58 17.83 6.25
C ALA A 78 2.26 17.41 7.56
N SER A 79 1.70 17.83 8.70
CA SER A 79 2.34 17.69 10.01
C SER A 79 2.39 16.26 10.57
N PHE A 80 1.52 15.38 10.09
CA PHE A 80 1.41 13.99 10.56
C PHE A 80 1.52 12.96 9.43
N SER A 81 1.88 13.39 8.22
CA SER A 81 2.20 12.48 7.11
C SER A 81 3.66 12.07 7.14
N VAL A 82 3.95 10.97 6.46
CA VAL A 82 5.33 10.68 6.06
C VAL A 82 5.88 11.85 5.21
N PRO A 83 7.17 12.18 5.32
CA PRO A 83 7.80 13.12 4.41
C PRO A 83 7.56 12.68 2.96
N ASN A 84 7.25 13.64 2.08
CA ASN A 84 7.03 13.40 0.65
C ASN A 84 5.85 12.47 0.29
N ILE A 85 4.80 12.42 1.10
CA ILE A 85 3.54 11.76 0.71
C ILE A 85 3.08 12.25 -0.68
N SER A 86 2.67 11.32 -1.55
CA SER A 86 2.26 11.68 -2.91
C SER A 86 0.95 12.50 -2.93
N PRO A 87 0.75 13.37 -3.94
CA PRO A 87 -0.48 14.15 -4.04
C PRO A 87 -1.71 13.26 -4.27
N VAL A 88 -1.57 12.11 -4.97
CA VAL A 88 -2.67 11.18 -5.17
C VAL A 88 -3.09 10.48 -3.87
N GLU A 89 -2.13 10.15 -2.99
CA GLU A 89 -2.43 9.58 -1.67
C GLU A 89 -3.09 10.62 -0.77
N ALA A 90 -2.60 11.86 -0.78
CA ALA A 90 -3.23 12.96 -0.04
C ALA A 90 -4.69 13.15 -0.49
N LEU A 91 -4.95 13.15 -1.79
CA LEU A 91 -6.30 13.23 -2.34
C LEU A 91 -7.16 12.02 -1.97
N GLY A 92 -6.62 10.79 -2.05
CA GLY A 92 -7.36 9.57 -1.70
C GLY A 92 -7.77 9.52 -0.23
N ILE A 93 -6.90 9.97 0.68
CA ILE A 93 -7.22 9.97 2.11
C ILE A 93 -8.24 11.06 2.44
N HIS A 94 -8.17 12.20 1.75
CA HIS A 94 -9.11 13.32 1.88
C HIS A 94 -10.27 13.30 0.87
N ALA A 95 -10.54 12.14 0.25
CA ALA A 95 -11.60 12.00 -0.73
C ALA A 95 -12.98 12.33 -0.13
N ARG A 96 -13.82 13.02 -0.90
CA ARG A 96 -15.15 13.51 -0.48
C ARG A 96 -16.18 12.39 -0.39
N ASP A 97 -15.99 11.34 -1.18
CA ASP A 97 -16.84 10.16 -1.23
C ASP A 97 -16.02 8.91 -1.60
N GLU A 98 -16.67 7.75 -1.58
CA GLU A 98 -16.01 6.46 -1.84
C GLU A 98 -15.60 6.29 -3.31
N ALA A 99 -16.35 6.87 -4.25
CA ALA A 99 -16.02 6.80 -5.66
C ALA A 99 -14.74 7.59 -5.97
N GLU A 100 -14.61 8.78 -5.39
CA GLU A 100 -13.41 9.60 -5.47
C GLU A 100 -12.21 8.91 -4.80
N ARG A 101 -12.43 8.25 -3.65
CA ARG A 101 -11.40 7.46 -2.96
C ARG A 101 -10.88 6.35 -3.85
N GLN A 102 -11.78 5.57 -4.46
CA GLN A 102 -11.38 4.48 -5.35
C GLN A 102 -10.64 4.99 -6.59
N ARG A 103 -11.14 6.06 -7.21
CA ARG A 103 -10.50 6.67 -8.37
C ARG A 103 -9.05 7.07 -8.07
N TYR A 104 -8.75 7.61 -6.89
CA TYR A 104 -7.38 7.94 -6.50
C TYR A 104 -6.55 6.70 -6.16
N ALA A 105 -7.13 5.70 -5.50
CA ALA A 105 -6.46 4.43 -5.24
C ALA A 105 -6.04 3.71 -6.54
N GLU A 106 -6.91 3.71 -7.56
CA GLU A 106 -6.60 3.14 -8.87
C GLU A 106 -5.48 3.88 -9.60
N LYS A 107 -5.46 5.22 -9.53
CA LYS A 107 -4.36 6.03 -10.07
C LYS A 107 -3.03 5.66 -9.40
N PHE A 108 -3.01 5.57 -8.07
CA PHE A 108 -1.83 5.16 -7.32
C PHE A 108 -1.37 3.74 -7.71
N ALA A 109 -2.30 2.78 -7.71
CA ALA A 109 -2.02 1.40 -8.04
C ALA A 109 -1.41 1.23 -9.44
N ARG A 110 -1.87 2.01 -10.43
CA ARG A 110 -1.32 1.99 -11.78
C ARG A 110 0.14 2.43 -11.83
N VAL A 111 0.49 3.52 -11.15
CA VAL A 111 1.87 4.02 -11.11
C VAL A 111 2.78 3.02 -10.39
N VAL A 112 2.35 2.51 -9.24
CA VAL A 112 3.10 1.49 -8.48
C VAL A 112 3.31 0.21 -9.29
N PHE A 113 2.28 -0.24 -10.01
CA PHE A 113 2.39 -1.42 -10.86
C PHE A 113 3.41 -1.23 -12.00
N GLU A 114 3.42 -0.07 -12.64
CA GLU A 114 4.38 0.24 -13.68
C GLU A 114 5.81 0.40 -13.13
N ASP A 115 5.98 0.93 -11.92
CA ASP A 115 7.27 0.97 -11.24
C ASP A 115 7.77 -0.44 -10.88
N LEU A 116 6.90 -1.30 -10.36
CA LEU A 116 7.23 -2.69 -10.04
C LEU A 116 7.73 -3.45 -11.27
N LYS A 117 7.10 -3.26 -12.43
CA LYS A 117 7.57 -3.85 -13.69
C LYS A 117 9.00 -3.44 -14.03
N ARG A 118 9.36 -2.16 -13.85
CA ARG A 118 10.72 -1.66 -14.08
C ARG A 118 11.70 -2.24 -13.08
N THR A 119 11.32 -2.29 -11.81
CA THR A 119 12.14 -2.88 -10.73
C THR A 119 12.42 -4.36 -11.00
N LEU A 120 11.43 -5.14 -11.45
CA LEU A 120 11.62 -6.54 -11.83
C LEU A 120 12.52 -6.70 -13.05
N ALA A 121 12.35 -5.87 -14.08
CA ALA A 121 13.21 -5.88 -15.26
C ALA A 121 14.67 -5.56 -14.90
N PHE A 122 14.88 -4.57 -14.02
CA PHE A 122 16.20 -4.25 -13.49
C PHE A 122 16.77 -5.42 -12.67
N GLY A 123 15.98 -6.06 -11.81
CA GLY A 123 16.40 -7.22 -11.04
C GLY A 123 16.90 -8.37 -11.91
N GLN A 124 16.20 -8.66 -13.03
CA GLN A 124 16.65 -9.67 -14.00
C GLN A 124 17.96 -9.29 -14.70
N ALA A 125 18.11 -8.02 -15.09
CA ALA A 125 19.33 -7.52 -15.70
C ALA A 125 20.51 -7.60 -14.73
N TYR A 126 20.29 -7.21 -13.48
CA TYR A 126 21.27 -7.32 -12.40
C TYR A 126 21.68 -8.77 -12.16
N GLN A 127 20.72 -9.70 -12.07
CA GLN A 127 21.03 -11.12 -11.89
C GLN A 127 21.86 -11.66 -13.06
N THR A 128 21.53 -11.29 -14.30
CA THR A 128 22.31 -11.66 -15.49
C THR A 128 23.73 -11.11 -15.42
N ALA A 129 23.89 -9.85 -14.99
CA ALA A 129 25.19 -9.22 -14.83
C ALA A 129 26.05 -9.94 -13.79
N ILE A 130 25.49 -10.24 -12.62
CA ILE A 130 26.18 -10.99 -11.56
C ILE A 130 26.56 -12.39 -12.05
N THR A 131 25.65 -13.12 -12.71
CA THR A 131 25.97 -14.44 -13.27
C THR A 131 27.13 -14.38 -14.27
N ARG A 132 27.22 -13.34 -15.12
CA ARG A 132 28.37 -13.18 -16.02
C ARG A 132 29.68 -12.92 -15.28
N LEU A 133 29.63 -12.13 -14.21
CA LEU A 133 30.81 -11.85 -13.38
C LEU A 133 31.27 -13.07 -12.58
N THR A 134 30.36 -13.97 -12.20
CA THR A 134 30.67 -15.15 -11.38
C THR A 134 30.75 -16.46 -12.17
N ALA A 135 30.35 -16.48 -13.46
CA ALA A 135 30.40 -17.65 -14.33
C ALA A 135 31.84 -18.11 -14.53
N GLY A 136 32.24 -19.09 -13.71
CA GLY A 136 33.57 -19.71 -13.70
C GLY A 136 34.20 -19.80 -12.31
N THR A 137 33.69 -19.07 -11.32
CA THR A 137 34.20 -19.11 -9.94
C THR A 137 33.06 -19.45 -8.97
N PRO A 138 33.00 -20.70 -8.45
CA PRO A 138 32.04 -21.03 -7.41
C PRO A 138 32.34 -20.18 -6.16
N MET A 139 31.42 -19.30 -5.81
CA MET A 139 31.53 -18.43 -4.61
C MET A 139 31.40 -19.25 -3.31
N VAL A 140 30.80 -20.44 -3.40
CA VAL A 140 30.70 -21.44 -2.34
C VAL A 140 31.21 -22.76 -2.91
N SER A 141 32.25 -23.33 -2.32
CA SER A 141 32.68 -24.70 -2.62
C SER A 141 31.91 -25.68 -1.75
N TYR A 142 31.49 -26.79 -2.36
CA TYR A 142 30.83 -27.91 -1.67
C TYR A 142 31.72 -29.15 -1.64
N ASP A 143 33.00 -29.03 -2.03
CA ASP A 143 33.93 -30.15 -2.09
C ASP A 143 34.22 -30.68 -0.69
N GLY A 144 34.08 -32.00 -0.52
CA GLY A 144 34.33 -32.67 0.76
C GLY A 144 33.23 -32.52 1.81
N LEU A 145 32.11 -31.84 1.51
CA LEU A 145 30.97 -31.78 2.42
C LEU A 145 30.17 -33.10 2.41
N PRO A 146 29.72 -33.60 3.58
CA PRO A 146 28.83 -34.75 3.63
C PRO A 146 27.48 -34.40 3.00
N GLY A 147 26.85 -35.40 2.37
CA GLY A 147 25.49 -35.24 1.83
C GLY A 147 24.48 -34.88 2.93
N ALA A 148 23.55 -33.98 2.62
CA ALA A 148 22.51 -33.51 3.53
C ALA A 148 21.16 -34.17 3.20
N VAL A 149 20.42 -34.58 4.24
CA VAL A 149 19.02 -35.00 4.10
C VAL A 149 18.15 -33.77 4.26
N ALA A 150 17.59 -33.29 3.16
CA ALA A 150 16.75 -32.09 3.13
C ALA A 150 15.81 -32.14 1.93
N PRO A 151 14.64 -31.46 1.98
CA PRO A 151 13.78 -31.30 0.80
C PRO A 151 14.50 -30.58 -0.34
N ILE A 152 14.27 -31.00 -1.58
CA ILE A 152 14.94 -30.48 -2.80
C ILE A 152 14.64 -28.99 -2.93
N GLY A 153 13.43 -28.56 -2.56
CA GLY A 153 13.08 -27.14 -2.56
C GLY A 153 13.94 -26.30 -1.62
N ALA A 154 14.36 -26.85 -0.46
CA ALA A 154 15.26 -26.16 0.46
C ALA A 154 16.71 -26.12 -0.09
N ALA A 155 17.14 -27.20 -0.75
CA ALA A 155 18.44 -27.26 -1.41
C ALA A 155 18.56 -26.30 -2.61
N ASP A 156 17.51 -26.20 -3.42
CA ASP A 156 17.47 -25.33 -4.60
C ASP A 156 17.53 -23.85 -4.18
N ILE A 157 16.90 -23.46 -3.05
CA ILE A 157 17.01 -22.10 -2.48
C ILE A 157 18.47 -21.79 -2.06
N GLY A 158 19.18 -22.77 -1.50
CA GLY A 158 20.58 -22.63 -1.10
C GLY A 158 21.58 -22.83 -2.23
N ASN A 159 21.11 -23.03 -3.47
CA ASN A 159 21.91 -23.38 -4.65
C ASN A 159 22.83 -24.59 -4.40
N VAL A 160 22.39 -25.51 -3.54
CA VAL A 160 23.14 -26.72 -3.16
C VAL A 160 23.03 -27.74 -4.30
N PRO A 161 24.15 -28.35 -4.74
CA PRO A 161 24.12 -29.39 -5.76
C PRO A 161 23.21 -30.55 -5.35
N ARG A 162 22.27 -30.94 -6.22
CA ARG A 162 21.36 -32.07 -5.97
C ARG A 162 22.09 -33.41 -5.78
N SER A 163 23.34 -33.52 -6.21
CA SER A 163 24.21 -34.68 -5.92
C SER A 163 24.53 -34.82 -4.43
N LEU A 164 24.42 -33.75 -3.65
CA LEU A 164 24.71 -33.71 -2.22
C LEU A 164 23.43 -33.75 -1.36
N VAL A 165 22.25 -33.92 -1.96
CA VAL A 165 20.96 -33.82 -1.26
C VAL A 165 20.18 -35.11 -1.42
N THR A 166 19.67 -35.63 -0.30
CA THR A 166 18.76 -36.78 -0.27
C THR A 166 17.40 -36.35 0.25
N GLU A 167 16.34 -36.60 -0.53
CA GLU A 167 14.97 -36.30 -0.10
C GLU A 167 14.56 -37.16 1.09
N PRO A 168 14.11 -36.57 2.21
CA PRO A 168 13.54 -37.34 3.31
C PRO A 168 12.28 -38.08 2.82
N GLY A 169 12.28 -39.41 2.95
CA GLY A 169 11.19 -40.28 2.49
C GLY A 169 11.36 -40.84 1.07
N SER A 170 12.44 -40.49 0.36
CA SER A 170 12.83 -41.15 -0.90
C SER A 170 13.65 -42.41 -0.62
N THR A 171 12.98 -43.49 -0.24
CA THR A 171 13.60 -44.83 -0.14
C THR A 171 13.17 -45.67 -1.34
N GLY A 172 13.93 -45.62 -2.44
CA GLY A 172 13.75 -46.52 -3.59
C GLY A 172 14.88 -46.38 -4.62
N PRO A 173 15.33 -47.48 -5.26
CA PRO A 173 16.48 -47.44 -6.16
C PRO A 173 16.22 -46.55 -7.37
N SER A 174 17.26 -45.81 -7.74
CA SER A 174 17.34 -44.83 -8.83
C SER A 174 16.45 -45.17 -10.03
N SER A 175 15.65 -44.22 -10.47
CA SER A 175 14.62 -44.30 -11.52
C SER A 175 15.14 -44.54 -12.94
N ARG A 176 16.34 -45.13 -13.10
CA ARG A 176 17.00 -45.41 -14.38
C ARG A 176 16.47 -46.64 -15.13
N ALA A 177 15.50 -47.38 -14.58
CA ALA A 177 15.03 -48.67 -15.11
C ALA A 177 13.59 -48.71 -15.63
N ARG A 178 12.92 -47.56 -15.89
CA ARG A 178 11.48 -47.54 -16.27
C ARG A 178 11.15 -47.55 -17.77
N PHE A 179 12.12 -47.77 -18.65
CA PHE A 179 11.85 -47.94 -20.08
C PHE A 179 12.59 -49.15 -20.65
N ALA A 180 12.00 -50.33 -20.49
CA ALA A 180 12.24 -51.48 -21.37
C ALA A 180 10.88 -51.86 -21.97
N PRO A 181 10.71 -51.95 -23.31
CA PRO A 181 9.45 -52.37 -23.89
C PRO A 181 9.30 -53.88 -23.69
N ALA A 182 8.13 -54.30 -23.19
CA ALA A 182 7.81 -55.71 -23.03
C ALA A 182 7.65 -56.38 -24.40
N LEU A 183 8.50 -57.37 -24.70
CA LEU A 183 8.29 -58.30 -25.80
C LEU A 183 7.10 -59.21 -25.45
N THR A 184 5.99 -59.09 -26.19
CA THR A 184 4.88 -60.04 -26.14
C THR A 184 5.25 -61.30 -26.90
N ILE A 185 5.46 -62.40 -26.18
CA ILE A 185 5.51 -63.77 -26.71
C ILE A 185 4.13 -64.38 -26.48
N GLY A 186 3.41 -64.71 -27.56
CA GLY A 186 2.10 -65.37 -27.51
C GLY A 186 2.21 -66.87 -27.25
N PRO A 187 1.12 -67.55 -26.83
CA PRO A 187 1.05 -69.00 -26.88
C PRO A 187 0.20 -69.46 -28.07
N GLY A 188 0.78 -70.31 -28.91
CA GLY A 188 0.02 -71.27 -29.70
C GLY A 188 -0.22 -72.56 -28.91
N VAL A 189 -1.19 -73.35 -29.40
CA VAL A 189 -1.44 -74.82 -29.27
C VAL A 189 -2.97 -74.97 -29.14
N ALA A 190 -3.75 -75.35 -30.16
CA ALA A 190 -3.74 -76.57 -30.99
C ALA A 190 -3.98 -77.87 -30.20
N ARG A 191 -5.25 -78.20 -29.92
CA ARG A 191 -5.88 -79.46 -30.36
C ARG A 191 -7.39 -79.43 -30.16
#